data_AF-A0A2R6LSI8-F1
#
_entry.id   AF-A0A2R6LSI8-F1
#
_cell.length_a   1.000
_cell.length_b   1.000
_cell.length_c   1.000
_cell.angle_alpha   90.00
_cell.angle_beta   90.00
_cell.angle_gamma   90.00
#
_symmetry.space_group_name_H-M   'P 1'
#
loop_
_entity.id
_entity.type
_entity.pdbx_description
1 polymer ?
#
loop_
_entity_poly.entity_id
_entity_poly.type
_entity_poly.pdbx_seq_one_letter_code
_entity_poly.pdbx_strand_id
1 'polypeptide(L)' 'PVSKWSFADWLAEQCGREPPEKRTVEERLAAEDLSATVERRLRTSKRVSNDRLRALGYEFDYPTYREGYRAAIEGYRDGK' A
#
# COMPACT_ATOMS: atom_id res chain seq x y z
N PRO A 1 -5.32 4.20 -9.69
CA PRO A 1 -5.06 4.30 -8.23
C PRO A 1 -5.46 2.98 -7.58
N VAL A 2 -4.62 2.42 -6.70
CA VAL A 2 -4.92 1.16 -6.00
C VAL A 2 -5.61 1.45 -4.67
N SER A 3 -6.62 0.65 -4.29
CA SER A 3 -7.23 0.76 -2.97
C SER A 3 -6.33 0.08 -1.93
N LYS A 4 -6.31 0.59 -0.69
CA LYS A 4 -5.53 -0.03 0.40
C LYS A 4 -5.96 -1.47 0.65
N TRP A 5 -7.28 -1.74 0.63
CA TRP A 5 -7.82 -3.07 0.93
C TRP A 5 -7.47 -4.07 -0.17
N SER A 6 -7.68 -3.72 -1.44
CA SER A 6 -7.32 -4.62 -2.56
C SER A 6 -5.81 -4.86 -2.62
N PHE A 7 -4.99 -3.86 -2.28
CA PHE A 7 -3.54 -4.04 -2.17
C PHE A 7 -3.16 -5.00 -1.04
N ALA A 8 -3.78 -4.85 0.13
CA ALA A 8 -3.52 -5.71 1.29
C ALA A 8 -3.96 -7.16 1.07
N ASP A 9 -5.12 -7.37 0.43
CA ASP A 9 -5.61 -8.72 0.09
C ASP A 9 -4.68 -9.40 -0.90
N TRP A 10 -4.32 -8.69 -1.97
CA TRP A 10 -3.37 -9.19 -2.95
C TRP A 10 -2.04 -9.55 -2.29
N LEU A 11 -1.49 -8.70 -1.42
CA LEU A 11 -0.22 -9.00 -0.76
C LEU A 11 -0.33 -10.21 0.19
N ALA A 12 -1.45 -10.37 0.89
CA ALA A 12 -1.68 -11.51 1.77
C ALA A 12 -1.77 -12.83 0.97
N GLU A 13 -2.53 -12.84 -0.13
CA GLU A 13 -2.60 -13.97 -1.07
C GLU A 13 -1.21 -14.32 -1.62
N GLN A 14 -0.47 -13.30 -2.08
CA GLN A 14 0.90 -13.47 -2.53
C GLN A 14 1.81 -13.98 -1.42
N CYS A 15 1.58 -13.71 -0.15
CA CYS A 15 2.41 -14.22 0.93
C CYS A 15 1.89 -15.52 1.56
N GLY A 16 0.79 -16.11 1.07
CA GLY A 16 0.17 -17.28 1.69
C GLY A 16 -0.35 -17.00 3.10
N ARG A 17 -0.79 -15.76 3.36
CA ARG A 17 -1.31 -15.31 4.66
C ARG A 17 -2.79 -15.00 4.55
N GLU A 18 -3.45 -15.03 5.70
CA GLU A 18 -4.83 -14.54 5.78
C GLU A 18 -4.87 -13.02 5.56
N PRO A 19 -5.90 -12.52 4.86
CA PRO A 19 -6.06 -11.10 4.64
C PRO A 19 -6.30 -10.38 5.98
N PRO A 20 -5.74 -9.17 6.15
CA PRO A 20 -5.94 -8.42 7.38
C PRO A 20 -7.37 -7.92 7.52
N GLU A 21 -7.80 -7.70 8.76
CA GLU A 21 -9.09 -7.09 9.07
C GLU A 21 -9.28 -5.74 8.35
N LYS A 22 -10.50 -5.53 7.87
CA LYS A 22 -10.88 -4.27 7.21
C LYS A 22 -11.30 -3.28 8.27
N ARG A 23 -10.55 -2.19 8.38
CA ARG A 23 -10.90 -1.02 9.19
C ARG A 23 -10.87 0.24 8.35
N THR A 24 -11.90 1.04 8.49
CA THR A 24 -12.07 2.35 7.87
C THR A 24 -11.16 3.39 8.51
N VAL A 25 -11.05 4.57 7.90
CA VAL A 25 -10.28 5.67 8.50
C VAL A 25 -11.02 6.20 9.72
N GLU A 26 -12.34 6.29 9.66
CA GLU A 26 -13.25 6.75 10.70
C GLU A 26 -13.12 5.88 11.96
N GLU A 27 -13.20 4.56 11.84
CA GLU A 27 -13.02 3.63 12.96
C GLU A 27 -11.62 3.71 13.58
N ARG A 28 -10.60 4.08 12.79
CA ARG A 28 -9.24 4.28 13.31
C ARG A 28 -9.07 5.63 13.98
N LEU A 29 -9.78 6.66 13.51
CA LEU A 29 -9.78 7.98 14.11
C LEU A 29 -10.54 8.00 15.45
N ALA A 30 -11.50 7.10 15.64
CA ALA A 30 -12.29 6.97 16.87
C ALA A 30 -11.59 6.17 17.99
N ALA A 31 -10.38 5.65 17.77
CA ALA A 31 -9.67 4.87 18.78
C ALA A 31 -9.18 5.74 19.95
N GLU A 32 -9.44 5.33 21.19
CA GLU A 32 -9.14 6.10 22.41
C GLU A 32 -7.63 6.31 22.63
N ASP A 33 -6.78 5.41 22.13
CA ASP A 33 -5.33 5.43 22.26
C ASP A 33 -4.61 6.07 21.06
N LEU A 34 -5.34 6.77 20.20
CA LEU A 34 -4.79 7.32 18.96
C LEU A 34 -3.85 8.51 19.22
N SER A 35 -2.56 8.32 18.89
CA SER A 35 -1.60 9.43 18.93
C SER A 35 -1.85 10.47 17.83
N ALA A 36 -1.55 11.75 18.13
CA ALA A 36 -1.66 12.86 17.18
C ALA A 36 -0.86 12.63 15.87
N THR A 37 0.27 11.93 15.94
CA THR A 37 1.07 11.58 14.75
C THR A 37 0.33 10.61 13.83
N VAL A 38 -0.34 9.60 14.41
CA VAL A 38 -1.12 8.63 13.63
C VAL A 38 -2.35 9.32 13.06
N GLU A 39 -3.04 10.14 13.84
CA GLU A 39 -4.20 10.91 13.38
C GLU A 39 -3.87 11.75 12.14
N ARG A 40 -2.81 12.56 12.19
CA ARG A 40 -2.35 13.38 11.06
C ARG A 40 -2.07 12.54 9.81
N ARG A 41 -1.43 11.39 9.98
CA ARG A 41 -1.09 10.48 8.87
C ARG A 41 -2.31 9.81 8.25
N LEU A 42 -3.34 9.53 9.05
CA LEU A 42 -4.61 8.95 8.59
C LEU A 42 -5.40 9.94 7.73
N ARG A 43 -5.43 11.23 8.11
CA ARG A 43 -6.13 12.28 7.37
C ARG A 43 -5.44 12.70 6.07
N THR A 44 -4.16 12.38 5.90
CA THR A 44 -3.38 12.83 4.73
C THR A 44 -3.60 11.93 3.51
N SER A 45 -4.13 12.51 2.43
CA SER A 45 -4.16 11.90 1.10
C SER A 45 -2.77 11.86 0.48
N LYS A 46 -2.38 10.69 -0.05
CA LYS A 46 -1.08 10.48 -0.74
C LYS A 46 -1.28 10.15 -2.22
N ARG A 47 -2.41 10.57 -2.79
CA ARG A 47 -2.72 10.32 -4.20
C ARG A 47 -1.88 11.25 -5.07
N VAL A 48 -1.18 10.68 -6.03
CA VAL A 48 -0.33 11.40 -6.98
C VAL A 48 -0.54 10.82 -8.38
N SER A 49 -0.37 11.67 -9.39
CA SER A 49 -0.34 11.25 -10.80
C SER A 49 1.10 11.22 -11.31
N ASN A 50 1.37 10.28 -12.22
CA ASN A 50 2.66 10.15 -12.89
C ASN A 50 2.73 10.95 -14.20
N ASP A 51 1.70 11.73 -14.54
CA ASP A 51 1.61 12.43 -15.84
C ASP A 51 2.84 13.29 -16.12
N ARG A 52 3.33 14.03 -15.12
CA ARG A 52 4.54 14.85 -15.27
C ARG A 52 5.79 14.01 -15.52
N LEU A 53 5.94 12.87 -14.86
CA LEU A 53 7.08 11.98 -15.08
C LEU A 53 7.06 11.43 -16.51
N ARG A 54 5.89 10.98 -16.97
CA ARG A 54 5.71 10.48 -18.34
C ARG A 54 5.93 11.57 -19.39
N ALA A 55 5.46 12.78 -19.16
CA ALA A 55 5.70 13.92 -20.05
C ALA A 55 7.18 14.29 -20.19
N LEU A 56 8.00 13.93 -19.19
CA LEU A 56 9.47 14.11 -19.22
C LEU A 56 10.21 12.92 -19.85
N GLY A 57 9.50 11.93 -20.40
CA GLY A 57 10.09 10.73 -20.98
C GLY A 57 10.59 9.70 -19.96
N TYR A 58 10.15 9.79 -18.71
CA TYR A 58 10.53 8.80 -17.68
C TYR A 58 9.79 7.48 -17.91
N GLU A 59 10.57 6.41 -18.08
CA GLU A 59 10.09 5.03 -18.14
C GLU A 59 10.32 4.34 -16.80
N PHE A 60 9.29 3.67 -16.27
CA PHE A 60 9.39 2.95 -15.01
C PHE A 60 9.91 1.53 -15.27
N ASP A 61 11.00 1.15 -14.59
CA ASP A 61 11.47 -0.25 -14.58
C ASP A 61 10.41 -1.22 -14.02
N TYR A 62 9.54 -0.70 -13.15
CA TYR A 62 8.38 -1.40 -12.59
C TYR A 62 7.10 -0.59 -12.85
N PRO A 63 6.47 -0.74 -14.03
CA PRO A 63 5.29 0.03 -14.41
C PRO A 63 4.08 -0.17 -13.49
N THR A 64 4.04 -1.29 -12.77
CA THR A 64 3.00 -1.60 -11.79
C THR A 64 3.58 -1.89 -10.42
N TYR A 65 2.82 -1.59 -9.37
CA TYR A 65 3.20 -1.97 -8.01
C TYR A 65 3.38 -3.49 -7.86
N ARG A 66 2.67 -4.30 -8.66
CA ARG A 66 2.76 -5.76 -8.59
C ARG A 66 4.14 -6.26 -9.00
N GLU A 67 4.72 -5.65 -10.02
CA GLU A 67 6.07 -5.97 -10.47
C GLU A 67 7.11 -5.51 -9.45
N GLY A 68 6.97 -4.30 -8.92
CA GLY A 68 7.89 -3.77 -7.91
C GLY A 68 7.91 -4.56 -6.59
N TYR A 69 6.82 -5.25 -6.24
CA TYR A 69 6.74 -6.09 -5.03
C TYR A 69 7.20 -7.53 -5.23
N ARG A 70 7.46 -7.98 -6.46
CA ARG A 70 7.74 -9.41 -6.75
C ARG A 70 8.94 -9.94 -5.98
N ALA A 71 10.07 -9.23 -6.01
CA ALA A 71 11.28 -9.64 -5.29
C ALA A 71 11.07 -9.69 -3.77
N ALA A 72 10.29 -8.76 -3.20
CA ALA A 72 9.99 -8.77 -1.77
C ALA A 72 9.08 -9.94 -1.37
N ILE A 73 8.11 -10.29 -2.22
CA ILE A 73 7.24 -11.46 -2.02
C ILE A 73 8.05 -12.76 -2.09
N GLU A 74 8.94 -12.88 -3.07
CA GLU A 74 9.82 -14.04 -3.22
C GLU A 74 10.74 -14.18 -2.00
N GLY A 75 11.39 -13.09 -1.58
CA GLY A 75 12.20 -13.08 -0.35
C GLY A 75 11.41 -13.54 0.88
N TYR A 76 10.18 -13.03 1.05
CA TYR A 76 9.31 -13.43 2.14
C TYR A 76 8.96 -14.93 2.13
N ARG A 77 8.62 -15.47 0.95
CA ARG A 77 8.27 -16.89 0.77
C ARG A 77 9.46 -17.82 1.00
N ASP A 78 10.66 -17.38 0.62
CA ASP A 78 11.90 -18.13 0.79
C ASP A 78 12.46 -18.04 2.23
N GLY A 79 11.81 -17.29 3.13
CA GLY A 79 12.24 -17.10 4.51
C GLY A 79 13.49 -16.22 4.66
N LYS A 80 13.75 -15.35 3.68
CA LYS A 80 14.86 -14.39 3.68
C LYS A 80 14.49 -13.05 4.32
#